data_AF-K1TP52-F1
#
_entry.id   AF-K1TP52-F1
#
_cell.length_a   1.000
_cell.length_b   1.000
_cell.length_c   1.000
_cell.angle_alpha   90.00
_cell.angle_beta   90.00
_cell.angle_gamma   90.00
#
_symmetry.space_group_name_H-M   'P 1'
#
loop_
_entity.id
_entity.type
_entity.pdbx_description
1 polymer ?
#
loop_
_entity_poly.entity_id
_entity_poly.type
_entity_poly.pdbx_seq_one_letter_code
_entity_poly.pdbx_strand_id
1 'polypeptide(L)'
;RGLHYCIIDEVDSVLIDEARTPLIISGQSGKSTKLYEMCDILARQMERGTANPELSKMDAIMGVDIEEDGDFLVNEKDKIVTLTAQGIEKVEKLLPH
;
A
#
# COMPACT_ATOMS: atom_id res chain seq x y z
N ARG A 1 34.24 -7.22 11.37
CA ARG A 1 34.58 -7.50 12.78
C ARG A 1 33.32 -8.06 13.43
N GLY A 2 33.39 -9.22 14.08
CA GLY A 2 32.25 -9.86 14.74
C GLY A 2 32.14 -9.52 16.22
N LEU A 3 30.98 -9.82 16.82
CA LEU A 3 30.74 -9.75 18.27
C LEU A 3 31.00 -11.14 18.86
N HIS A 4 32.17 -11.36 19.48
CA HIS A 4 32.61 -12.70 19.92
C HIS A 4 32.33 -13.02 21.39
N TYR A 5 32.29 -12.00 22.25
CA TYR A 5 32.05 -12.14 23.68
C TYR A 5 31.56 -10.81 24.24
N CYS A 6 30.62 -10.85 25.18
CA CYS A 6 30.21 -9.69 25.96
C CYS A 6 29.96 -10.12 27.41
N ILE A 7 30.20 -9.20 28.34
CA ILE A 7 29.77 -9.31 29.73
C ILE A 7 28.61 -8.35 29.89
N ILE A 8 27.51 -8.83 30.43
CA ILE A 8 26.29 -8.06 30.65
C ILE A 8 26.15 -7.91 32.16
N ASP A 9 26.10 -6.67 32.63
CA ASP A 9 25.75 -6.36 34.02
C ASP A 9 24.23 -6.23 34.13
N GLU A 10 23.65 -6.55 35.30
CA GLU A 10 22.20 -6.56 35.53
C GLU A 10 21.42 -7.38 34.47
N VAL A 11 21.74 -8.67 34.39
CA VAL A 11 21.23 -9.60 33.37
C VAL A 11 19.70 -9.69 33.33
N ASP A 12 19.04 -9.55 34.47
CA ASP A 12 17.59 -9.56 34.60
C ASP A 12 16.97 -8.32 33.96
N SER A 13 17.47 -7.13 34.24
CA SER A 13 17.00 -5.88 33.61
C SER A 13 17.13 -5.92 32.08
N VAL A 14 18.28 -6.37 31.56
CA VAL A 14 18.56 -6.35 30.11
C VAL A 14 17.85 -7.48 29.35
N LEU A 15 17.95 -8.73 29.83
CA LEU A 15 17.42 -9.90 29.10
C LEU A 15 15.95 -10.20 29.37
N ILE A 16 15.36 -9.63 30.43
CA ILE A 16 13.94 -9.82 30.77
C ILE A 16 13.13 -8.56 30.46
N ASP A 17 13.55 -7.39 30.94
CA ASP A 17 12.72 -6.19 30.86
C ASP A 17 12.95 -5.42 29.56
N GLU A 18 14.21 -5.09 29.25
CA GLU A 18 14.54 -4.34 28.04
C GLU A 18 14.37 -5.18 26.76
N ALA A 19 14.64 -6.49 26.84
CA ALA A 19 14.44 -7.41 25.71
C ALA A 19 12.97 -7.51 25.23
N ARG A 20 12.00 -7.09 26.05
CA ARG A 20 10.59 -6.99 25.64
C ARG A 20 10.33 -5.80 24.70
N THR A 21 11.24 -4.84 24.64
CA THR A 21 11.19 -3.71 23.71
C THR A 21 12.22 -3.91 22.60
N PRO A 22 11.82 -4.09 21.34
CA PRO A 22 12.78 -4.32 20.27
C PRO A 22 13.67 -3.09 20.06
N LEU A 23 14.95 -3.33 19.74
CA LEU A 23 15.86 -2.27 19.31
C LEU A 23 15.44 -1.77 17.92
N ILE A 24 14.82 -0.60 17.86
CA ILE A 24 14.36 0.01 16.61
C ILE A 24 15.35 1.11 16.21
N ILE A 25 15.92 0.99 15.01
CA ILE A 25 16.60 2.10 14.34
C ILE A 25 15.60 2.71 13.36
N SER A 26 14.89 3.75 13.80
CA SER A 26 14.02 4.53 12.92
C SER A 26 14.83 5.66 12.28
N GLY A 27 15.10 5.56 10.98
CA GLY A 27 15.54 6.70 10.19
C GLY A 27 14.36 7.61 9.83
N GLN A 28 14.63 8.89 9.56
CA GLN A 28 13.61 9.72 8.90
C GLN A 28 13.27 9.07 7.56
N SER A 29 11.97 8.85 7.31
CA SER A 29 11.51 8.37 6.01
C SER A 29 11.86 9.45 4.98
N GLY A 30 12.90 9.20 4.17
CA GLY A 30 13.34 10.09 3.09
C GLY A 30 12.37 10.16 1.91
N LYS A 31 11.11 9.74 2.07
CA LYS A 31 10.10 9.94 1.04
C LYS A 31 9.73 11.43 1.05
N SER A 32 10.04 12.08 -0.06
CA SER A 32 9.70 13.49 -0.31
C SER A 32 8.22 13.72 0.01
N THR A 33 7.93 14.60 0.97
CA THR A 33 6.57 15.06 1.28
C THR A 33 5.79 15.43 0.01
N LYS A 34 6.49 15.96 -1.00
CA LYS A 34 5.94 16.31 -2.30
C LYS A 34 5.31 15.13 -3.04
N LEU A 35 5.86 13.93 -2.93
CA LEU A 35 5.30 12.75 -3.58
C LEU A 35 3.96 12.36 -2.96
N TYR A 36 3.85 12.46 -1.63
CA TYR A 36 2.57 12.27 -0.94
C TYR A 36 1.55 13.34 -1.29
N GLU A 37 1.97 14.60 -1.41
CA GLU A 37 1.10 15.71 -1.86
C GLU A 37 0.59 15.46 -3.29
N MET A 38 1.46 15.04 -4.21
CA MET A 38 1.09 14.71 -5.58
C MET A 38 0.11 13.52 -5.63
N CYS A 39 0.35 12.47 -4.83
CA CYS A 39 -0.56 11.34 -4.73
C CYS A 39 -1.93 11.73 -4.16
N ASP A 40 -2.01 12.63 -3.16
CA ASP A 40 -3.30 13.11 -2.62
C ASP A 40 -4.10 13.89 -3.67
N ILE A 41 -3.42 14.79 -4.41
CA ILE A 41 -4.05 15.53 -5.51
C ILE A 41 -4.60 14.57 -6.55
N LEU A 42 -3.81 13.58 -6.94
CA LEU A 42 -4.20 12.60 -7.93
C LEU A 42 -5.39 11.74 -7.45
N ALA A 43 -5.33 11.22 -6.22
CA ALA A 43 -6.39 10.40 -5.64
C ALA A 43 -7.75 11.12 -5.61
N ARG A 44 -7.75 12.45 -5.42
CA ARG A 44 -8.97 13.28 -5.44
C ARG A 44 -9.54 13.51 -6.84
N GLN A 45 -8.72 13.38 -7.87
CA GLN A 45 -9.12 13.55 -9.27
C GLN A 45 -9.60 12.23 -9.90
N MET A 46 -9.44 11.12 -9.18
CA MET A 46 -9.84 9.80 -9.66
C MET A 46 -11.32 9.53 -9.39
N GLU A 47 -11.99 8.93 -10.36
CA GLU A 47 -13.40 8.55 -10.27
C GLU A 47 -13.55 7.08 -9.89
N ARG A 48 -14.39 6.81 -8.89
CA ARG A 48 -14.69 5.45 -8.45
C ARG A 48 -15.56 4.76 -9.50
N GLY A 49 -15.09 3.62 -9.98
CA GLY A 49 -15.87 2.73 -10.83
C GLY A 49 -17.03 2.09 -10.09
N THR A 50 -18.16 1.92 -10.79
CA THR A 50 -19.37 1.25 -10.30
C THR A 50 -19.40 -0.23 -10.64
N ALA A 51 -18.46 -0.71 -11.45
CA ALA A 51 -18.33 -2.13 -11.77
C ALA A 51 -18.18 -2.93 -10.46
N ASN A 52 -19.15 -3.81 -10.21
CA ASN A 52 -19.15 -4.61 -9.01
C ASN A 52 -18.13 -5.75 -9.17
N PRO A 53 -17.03 -5.78 -8.38
CA PRO A 53 -16.02 -6.84 -8.50
C PRO A 53 -16.56 -8.23 -8.08
N GLU A 54 -17.79 -8.28 -7.55
CA GLU A 54 -18.51 -9.52 -7.25
C GLU A 54 -19.29 -10.12 -8.43
N LEU A 55 -19.29 -9.50 -9.63
CA LEU A 55 -19.81 -10.19 -10.82
C LEU A 55 -18.94 -11.42 -11.09
N SER A 56 -19.52 -12.55 -10.73
CA SER A 56 -18.80 -13.79 -10.54
C SER A 56 -18.21 -14.26 -11.86
N LYS A 57 -17.23 -15.14 -11.76
CA LYS A 57 -16.64 -15.89 -12.89
C LYS A 57 -17.67 -16.48 -13.88
N MET A 58 -18.96 -16.56 -13.54
CA MET A 58 -20.07 -16.88 -14.44
C MET A 58 -20.32 -15.82 -15.53
N ASP A 59 -20.20 -14.52 -15.26
CA ASP A 59 -20.52 -13.45 -16.22
C ASP A 59 -19.42 -13.30 -17.29
N ALA A 60 -18.16 -13.52 -16.90
CA ALA A 60 -17.03 -13.61 -17.83
C ALA A 60 -17.14 -14.80 -18.81
N ILE A 61 -17.87 -15.87 -18.45
CA ILE A 61 -18.13 -17.03 -19.33
C ILE A 61 -19.30 -16.73 -20.29
N MET A 62 -20.21 -15.82 -19.92
CA MET A 62 -21.41 -15.45 -20.69
C MET A 62 -21.17 -14.39 -21.78
N GLY A 63 -19.92 -13.97 -22.00
CA GLY A 63 -19.57 -12.99 -23.05
C GLY A 63 -20.10 -11.57 -22.77
N VAL A 64 -20.36 -11.27 -21.50
CA VAL A 64 -20.67 -9.91 -21.06
C VAL A 64 -19.32 -9.23 -20.83
N ASP A 65 -18.95 -8.29 -21.70
CA ASP A 65 -17.81 -7.42 -21.47
C ASP A 65 -18.08 -6.65 -20.16
N ILE A 66 -17.29 -6.95 -19.14
CA ILE A 66 -17.28 -6.16 -17.92
C ILE A 66 -16.60 -4.86 -18.31
N GLU A 67 -17.38 -3.85 -18.66
CA GLU A 67 -16.86 -2.49 -18.82
C GLU A 67 -16.35 -2.05 -17.44
N GLU A 68 -15.03 -2.15 -17.24
CA GLU A 68 -14.33 -1.55 -16.11
C GLU A 68 -14.45 -0.03 -16.25
N ASP A 69 -15.58 0.51 -15.81
CA ASP A 69 -15.82 1.95 -15.80
C ASP A 69 -15.06 2.62 -14.66
N GLY A 70 -14.53 3.83 -14.91
CA GLY A 70 -13.87 4.67 -13.91
C GLY A 70 -12.37 4.41 -13.76
N ASP A 71 -11.73 5.11 -12.81
CA ASP A 71 -10.28 5.08 -12.60
C ASP A 71 -9.84 4.00 -11.59
N PHE A 72 -10.71 3.60 -10.66
CA PHE A 72 -10.41 2.55 -9.68
C PHE A 72 -11.66 1.84 -9.16
N LEU A 73 -11.48 0.58 -8.75
CA LEU A 73 -12.50 -0.26 -8.13
C LEU A 73 -12.18 -0.48 -6.65
N VAL A 74 -13.22 -0.52 -5.81
CA VAL A 74 -13.09 -0.71 -4.36
C VAL A 74 -13.77 -2.01 -3.95
N ASN A 75 -12.99 -2.94 -3.43
CA ASN A 75 -13.50 -4.11 -2.72
C ASN A 75 -13.54 -3.80 -1.22
N GLU A 76 -14.73 -3.43 -0.72
CA GLU A 76 -14.94 -3.04 0.68
C GLU A 76 -14.82 -4.22 1.65
N LYS A 77 -15.05 -5.45 1.18
CA LYS A 77 -14.94 -6.67 1.97
C LYS A 77 -13.50 -6.97 2.36
N ASP A 78 -12.60 -6.88 1.39
CA ASP A 78 -11.16 -7.10 1.59
C ASP A 78 -10.39 -5.81 1.92
N LYS A 79 -11.07 -4.65 1.83
CA LYS A 79 -10.49 -3.30 1.98
C LYS A 79 -9.35 -3.05 1.01
N ILE A 80 -9.52 -3.50 -0.23
CA ILE A 80 -8.53 -3.37 -1.31
C ILE A 80 -9.08 -2.42 -2.37
N VAL A 81 -8.19 -1.58 -2.91
CA VAL A 81 -8.45 -0.71 -4.05
C VAL A 81 -7.61 -1.18 -5.23
N THR A 82 -8.22 -1.39 -6.39
CA THR A 82 -7.56 -1.82 -7.62
C THR A 82 -7.72 -0.74 -8.69
N LEU A 83 -6.64 -0.35 -9.34
CA LEU A 83 -6.66 0.60 -10.45
C LEU A 83 -7.14 -0.10 -11.73
N THR A 84 -8.03 0.55 -12.48
CA THR A 84 -8.43 0.09 -13.82
C THR A 84 -7.38 0.50 -14.85
N ALA A 85 -7.46 -0.04 -16.07
CA ALA A 85 -6.58 0.36 -17.17
C ALA A 85 -6.66 1.89 -17.46
N GLN A 86 -7.86 2.47 -17.38
CA GLN A 86 -8.08 3.91 -17.56
C GLN A 86 -7.40 4.73 -16.46
N GLY A 87 -7.52 4.28 -15.20
CA GLY A 87 -6.87 4.95 -14.06
C GLY A 87 -5.35 4.92 -14.15
N ILE A 88 -4.77 3.81 -14.61
CA ILE A 88 -3.31 3.69 -14.83
C ILE A 88 -2.85 4.69 -15.89
N GLU A 89 -3.54 4.77 -17.03
CA GLU A 89 -3.19 5.71 -18.11
C GLU A 89 -3.27 7.17 -17.65
N LYS A 90 -4.28 7.51 -16.83
CA LYS A 90 -4.44 8.84 -16.24
C LYS A 90 -3.31 9.18 -15.27
N VAL A 91 -2.88 8.22 -14.46
CA VAL A 91 -1.75 8.38 -13.53
C VAL A 91 -0.45 8.59 -14.27
N GLU A 92 -0.19 7.80 -15.31
CA GLU A 92 1.03 7.92 -16.13
C GLU A 92 1.13 9.26 -16.85
N LYS A 93 0.01 9.84 -17.29
CA LYS A 93 0.00 11.19 -17.89
C LYS A 93 0.27 12.31 -16.89
N LEU A 94 -0.11 12.13 -15.63
CA LEU A 94 -0.03 13.17 -14.60
C LEU A 94 1.29 13.15 -13.83
N LEU A 95 1.98 12.01 -13.75
CA LEU A 95 3.32 11.93 -13.16
C LEU A 95 4.39 12.27 -14.21
N PRO A 96 5.15 13.38 -14.04
CA PRO A 96 6.31 13.64 -14.87
C PRO A 96 7.41 12.61 -14.55
N HIS A 97 8.10 12.13 -15.59
CA HIS A 97 9.28 11.26 -15.48
C HIS A 97 10.46 11.94 -14.78
#